data_AF-A0A939TL70-F1
#
_entry.id   AF-A0A939TL70-F1
#
_cell.length_a   1.000
_cell.length_b   1.000
_cell.length_c   1.000
_cell.angle_alpha   90.00
_cell.angle_beta   90.00
_cell.angle_gamma   90.00
#
_symmetry.space_group_name_H-M   'P 1'
#
loop_
_entity.id
_entity.type
_entity.pdbx_description
1 polymer ?
#
loop_
_entity_poly.entity_id
_entity_poly.type
_entity_poly.pdbx_seq_one_letter_code
_entity_poly.pdbx_strand_id
1 'polypeptide(L)'
;MWAGWPAERILYLFLGVVSLAVAAQVTLMHWRQNFRHWSMWTPVIETPLLAVVALLLTWVNSGALRSLLVLLSALSGLTGLVGTYYHWAGVGERVDGYTLNNFMVGPPVALPLLVSALGALGLIAVYLMD
;
A
#
# COMPACT_ATOMS: atom_id res chain seq x y z
N MET A 1 18.19 6.09 -18.74
CA MET A 1 16.81 6.19 -19.26
C MET A 1 16.37 4.81 -19.76
N TRP A 2 15.08 4.52 -19.80
CA TRP A 2 14.56 3.23 -20.26
C TRP A 2 14.72 3.04 -21.78
N ALA A 3 14.98 1.80 -22.21
CA ALA A 3 14.81 1.39 -23.60
C ALA A 3 13.43 0.73 -23.75
N GLY A 4 12.48 1.42 -24.40
CA GLY A 4 11.13 0.88 -24.64
C GLY A 4 10.27 0.71 -23.37
N TRP A 5 9.32 -0.23 -23.42
CA TRP A 5 8.38 -0.55 -22.34
C TRP A 5 8.55 -2.00 -21.88
N PRO A 6 9.66 -2.32 -21.20
CA PRO A 6 9.84 -3.64 -20.62
C PRO A 6 8.86 -3.85 -19.45
N ALA A 7 8.68 -5.10 -19.02
CA ALA A 7 7.62 -5.49 -18.09
C ALA A 7 7.71 -4.75 -16.74
N GLU A 8 8.92 -4.59 -16.21
CA GLU A 8 9.23 -3.86 -14.98
C GLU A 8 8.81 -2.39 -15.06
N ARG A 9 8.98 -1.75 -16.23
CA ARG A 9 8.54 -0.35 -16.44
C ARG A 9 7.02 -0.24 -16.40
N ILE A 10 6.31 -1.19 -17.00
CA ILE A 10 4.84 -1.26 -16.96
C ILE A 10 4.37 -1.52 -15.53
N LEU A 11 5.05 -2.40 -14.78
CA LEU A 11 4.75 -2.65 -13.39
C LEU A 11 4.97 -1.41 -12.51
N TYR A 12 6.05 -0.65 -12.71
CA TYR A 12 6.27 0.60 -11.97
C TYR A 12 5.16 1.61 -12.23
N LEU A 13 4.69 1.72 -13.47
CA LEU A 13 3.55 2.59 -13.80
C LEU A 13 2.28 2.13 -13.10
N PHE A 14 1.96 0.84 -13.21
CA PHE A 14 0.78 0.24 -12.60
C PHE A 14 0.80 0.40 -11.07
N LEU A 15 1.92 0.01 -10.43
CA LEU A 15 2.13 0.14 -8.99
C LEU A 15 1.98 1.60 -8.55
N GLY A 16 2.56 2.53 -9.31
CA GLY A 16 2.46 3.97 -9.03
C GLY A 16 1.02 4.49 -9.06
N VAL A 17 0.28 4.20 -10.13
CA VAL A 17 -1.12 4.65 -10.30
C VAL A 17 -2.04 4.02 -9.25
N VAL A 18 -1.93 2.72 -9.02
CA VAL A 18 -2.78 2.02 -8.04
C VAL A 18 -2.46 2.46 -6.63
N SER A 19 -1.17 2.60 -6.27
CA SER A 19 -0.77 3.09 -4.95
C SER A 19 -1.24 4.53 -4.71
N LEU A 20 -1.30 5.37 -5.74
CA LEU A 20 -1.84 6.73 -5.61
C LEU A 20 -3.35 6.71 -5.32
N ALA A 21 -4.11 5.86 -6.01
CA ALA A 21 -5.54 5.69 -5.75
C ALA A 21 -5.78 5.13 -4.34
N VAL A 22 -4.99 4.14 -3.92
CA VAL A 22 -5.03 3.58 -2.56
C VAL A 22 -4.64 4.64 -1.53
N ALA A 23 -3.64 5.48 -1.78
CA ALA A 23 -3.25 6.56 -0.88
C ALA A 23 -4.39 7.55 -0.63
N ALA A 24 -5.15 7.90 -1.67
CA ALA A 24 -6.35 8.73 -1.54
C ALA A 24 -7.42 8.03 -0.68
N GLN A 25 -7.72 6.76 -0.95
CA GLN A 25 -8.69 5.98 -0.17
C GLN A 25 -8.29 5.82 1.30
N VAL A 26 -7.04 5.43 1.56
CA VAL A 26 -6.47 5.28 2.91
C VAL A 26 -6.60 6.60 3.66
N THR A 27 -6.19 7.72 3.05
CA THR A 27 -6.27 9.05 3.68
C THR A 27 -7.71 9.41 4.03
N LEU A 28 -8.64 9.29 3.10
CA LEU A 28 -10.05 9.62 3.32
C LEU A 28 -10.70 8.75 4.40
N MET A 29 -10.41 7.45 4.42
CA MET A 29 -11.00 6.54 5.40
C MET A 29 -10.45 6.76 6.81
N HIS A 30 -9.15 7.00 6.95
CA HIS A 30 -8.56 7.29 8.26
C HIS A 30 -8.92 8.69 8.76
N TRP A 31 -9.09 9.66 7.84
CA TRP A 31 -9.65 10.97 8.16
C TRP A 31 -11.08 10.87 8.68
N ARG A 32 -11.94 10.04 8.07
CA ARG A 32 -13.29 9.72 8.59
C ARG A 32 -13.28 9.07 9.98
N GLN A 33 -12.14 8.56 10.43
CA GLN A 33 -11.93 7.99 11.77
C GLN A 33 -11.12 8.91 12.68
N ASN A 34 -10.96 10.18 12.29
CA ASN A 34 -10.25 11.23 13.02
C ASN A 34 -8.80 10.91 13.39
N PHE A 35 -8.14 9.99 12.68
CA PHE A 35 -6.76 9.56 12.98
C PHE A 35 -6.53 9.24 14.46
N ARG A 36 -7.52 8.61 15.12
CA ARG A 36 -7.54 8.41 16.58
C ARG A 36 -6.35 7.64 17.15
N HIS A 37 -5.60 6.93 16.31
CA HIS A 37 -4.41 6.18 16.70
C HIS A 37 -3.25 6.55 15.79
N TRP A 38 -2.06 6.76 16.36
CA TRP A 38 -0.89 7.26 15.61
C TRP A 38 -0.50 6.33 14.45
N SER A 39 -0.69 5.02 14.60
CA SER A 39 -0.37 4.01 13.57
C SER A 39 -1.19 4.17 12.29
N MET A 40 -2.31 4.91 12.34
CA MET A 40 -3.10 5.26 11.16
C MET A 40 -2.34 6.16 10.19
N TRP A 41 -1.35 6.93 10.66
CA TRP A 41 -0.54 7.80 9.81
C TRP A 41 0.48 7.05 8.98
N THR A 42 0.90 5.85 9.40
CA THR A 42 1.88 5.04 8.68
C THR A 42 1.44 4.78 7.23
N PRO A 43 0.27 4.14 6.96
CA PRO A 43 -0.17 3.91 5.59
C PRO A 43 -0.50 5.23 4.84
N VAL A 44 -0.87 6.30 5.55
CA VAL A 44 -1.21 7.62 4.95
C VAL A 44 0.03 8.30 4.37
N ILE A 45 1.18 8.12 4.99
CA ILE A 45 2.45 8.71 4.55
C ILE A 45 3.18 7.78 3.59
N GLU A 46 3.25 6.49 3.88
CA GLU A 46 4.07 5.57 3.08
C GLU A 46 3.46 5.31 1.69
N THR A 47 2.14 5.17 1.56
CA THR A 47 1.49 4.82 0.28
C THR A 47 1.64 5.90 -0.80
N PRO A 48 1.53 7.22 -0.52
CA PRO A 48 1.86 8.24 -1.52
C PRO A 48 3.36 8.28 -1.84
N LEU A 49 4.25 8.00 -0.89
CA LEU A 49 5.69 7.89 -1.17
C LEU A 49 5.98 6.73 -2.12
N LEU A 50 5.39 5.54 -1.86
CA LEU A 50 5.47 4.38 -2.74
C LEU A 50 4.98 4.72 -4.15
N ALA A 51 3.83 5.40 -4.24
CA ALA A 51 3.24 5.82 -5.50
C ALA A 51 4.19 6.74 -6.28
N VAL A 52 4.73 7.79 -5.63
CA VAL A 52 5.64 8.75 -6.26
C VAL A 52 6.91 8.07 -6.74
N VAL A 53 7.54 7.21 -5.92
CA VAL A 53 8.79 6.53 -6.30
C VAL A 53 8.57 5.58 -7.47
N ALA A 54 7.47 4.81 -7.48
CA ALA A 54 7.13 3.93 -8.60
C ALA A 54 6.83 4.72 -9.89
N LEU A 55 6.10 5.86 -9.79
CA LEU A 55 5.87 6.74 -10.94
C LEU A 55 7.18 7.36 -11.47
N LEU A 56 8.08 7.78 -10.58
CA LEU A 56 9.40 8.28 -11.00
C LEU A 56 10.22 7.19 -11.69
N LEU A 57 10.21 5.96 -11.17
CA LEU A 57 10.86 4.80 -11.79
C LEU A 57 10.30 4.47 -13.17
N THR A 58 9.05 4.82 -13.47
CA THR A 58 8.48 4.66 -14.82
C THR A 58 9.22 5.50 -15.86
N TRP A 59 9.79 6.64 -15.46
CA TRP A 59 10.46 7.59 -16.36
C TRP A 59 11.98 7.55 -16.22
N VAL A 60 12.47 7.27 -15.01
CA VAL A 60 13.89 7.31 -14.66
C VAL A 60 14.33 5.95 -14.12
N ASN A 61 15.08 5.19 -14.93
CA ASN A 61 15.77 3.99 -14.46
C ASN A 61 16.98 4.40 -13.61
N SER A 62 16.84 4.37 -12.28
CA SER A 62 17.86 4.78 -11.31
C SER A 62 17.99 3.73 -10.21
N GLY A 63 19.23 3.30 -9.93
CA GLY A 63 19.51 2.37 -8.84
C GLY A 63 19.07 2.89 -7.47
N ALA A 64 19.24 4.19 -7.20
CA ALA A 64 18.81 4.80 -5.96
C ALA A 64 17.29 4.77 -5.78
N LEU A 65 16.52 5.01 -6.85
CA LEU A 65 15.07 4.92 -6.81
C LEU A 65 14.60 3.47 -6.63
N ARG A 66 15.29 2.48 -7.22
CA ARG A 66 15.00 1.04 -7.02
C ARG A 66 15.25 0.63 -5.57
N SER A 67 16.38 1.05 -4.97
CA SER A 67 16.64 0.80 -3.55
C SER A 67 15.58 1.43 -2.65
N LEU A 68 15.16 2.67 -2.95
CA LEU A 68 14.09 3.33 -2.22
C LEU A 68 12.75 2.61 -2.40
N LEU A 69 12.43 2.14 -3.61
CA LEU A 69 11.24 1.34 -3.88
C LEU A 69 11.25 0.06 -3.05
N VAL A 70 12.37 -0.67 -3.00
CA VAL A 70 12.51 -1.88 -2.15
C VAL A 70 12.20 -1.58 -0.68
N LEU A 71 12.77 -0.50 -0.14
CA LEU A 71 12.52 -0.10 1.26
C LEU A 71 11.04 0.22 1.50
N LEU A 72 10.43 1.03 0.63
CA LEU A 72 9.01 1.39 0.74
C LEU A 72 8.09 0.19 0.53
N SER A 73 8.42 -0.70 -0.40
CA SER A 73 7.68 -1.92 -0.68
C SER A 73 7.72 -2.91 0.49
N ALA A 74 8.88 -3.10 1.12
CA ALA A 74 9.01 -3.91 2.32
C ALA A 74 8.23 -3.29 3.49
N LEU A 75 8.32 -1.98 3.67
CA LEU A 75 7.56 -1.24 4.68
C LEU A 75 6.05 -1.39 4.46
N SER A 76 5.54 -1.12 3.25
CA SER A 76 4.13 -1.29 2.92
C SER A 76 3.66 -2.74 3.05
N GLY A 77 4.52 -3.71 2.73
CA GLY A 77 4.30 -5.13 2.99
C GLY A 77 3.96 -5.39 4.47
N LEU A 78 4.81 -4.89 5.37
CA LEU A 78 4.67 -5.05 6.82
C LEU A 78 3.51 -4.21 7.39
N THR A 79 3.42 -2.93 7.01
CA THR A 79 2.33 -2.03 7.44
C THR A 79 0.97 -2.59 7.04
N GLY A 80 0.85 -3.14 5.82
CA GLY A 80 -0.36 -3.79 5.36
C GLY A 80 -0.75 -4.99 6.22
N LEU A 81 0.19 -5.89 6.54
CA LEU A 81 -0.08 -7.05 7.41
C LEU A 81 -0.49 -6.63 8.83
N VAL A 82 0.23 -5.67 9.42
CA VAL A 82 -0.09 -5.13 10.75
C VAL A 82 -1.45 -4.42 10.75
N GLY A 83 -1.73 -3.64 9.71
CA GLY A 83 -3.01 -2.97 9.51
C GLY A 83 -4.17 -3.97 9.35
N THR A 84 -3.97 -5.05 8.62
CA THR A 84 -4.95 -6.15 8.49
C THR A 84 -5.27 -6.76 9.85
N TYR A 85 -4.26 -7.00 10.69
CA TYR A 85 -4.48 -7.47 12.05
C TYR A 85 -5.31 -6.48 12.88
N TYR A 86 -4.95 -5.19 12.90
CA TYR A 86 -5.71 -4.19 13.64
C TYR A 86 -7.15 -4.03 13.14
N HIS A 87 -7.35 -4.08 11.82
CA HIS A 87 -8.69 -3.97 11.23
C HIS A 87 -9.52 -5.21 11.56
N TRP A 88 -8.94 -6.39 11.50
CA TRP A 88 -9.59 -7.65 11.90
C TRP A 88 -9.99 -7.60 13.37
N ALA A 89 -9.05 -7.30 14.28
CA ALA A 89 -9.33 -7.18 15.70
C ALA A 89 -10.44 -6.15 15.98
N GLY A 90 -10.39 -4.99 15.32
CA GLY A 90 -11.40 -3.94 15.45
C GLY A 90 -12.80 -4.32 14.96
N VAL A 91 -12.93 -5.28 14.03
CA VAL A 91 -14.23 -5.88 13.68
C VAL A 91 -14.77 -6.69 14.85
N GLY A 92 -13.91 -7.48 15.52
CA GLY A 92 -14.28 -8.32 16.66
C GLY A 92 -14.68 -7.54 17.92
N GLU A 93 -14.22 -6.30 18.08
CA GLU A 93 -14.59 -5.40 19.18
C GLU A 93 -16.02 -4.83 19.07
N ARG A 94 -16.68 -5.01 17.93
CA ARG A 94 -18.05 -4.54 17.71
C ARG A 94 -19.06 -5.46 18.41
N VAL A 95 -20.26 -4.93 18.69
CA VAL A 95 -21.39 -5.74 19.19
C VAL A 95 -21.64 -6.90 18.23
N ASP A 96 -21.86 -8.10 18.78
CA ASP A 96 -21.99 -9.39 18.07
C ASP A 96 -20.70 -9.92 17.41
N GLY A 97 -19.56 -9.24 17.57
CA GLY A 97 -18.24 -9.71 17.14
C GLY A 97 -18.13 -9.91 15.62
N TYR A 98 -17.59 -11.06 15.20
CA TYR A 98 -17.31 -11.37 13.79
C TYR A 98 -18.57 -11.75 13.00
N THR A 99 -19.39 -10.77 12.66
CA THR A 99 -20.53 -10.92 11.75
C THR A 99 -20.23 -10.32 10.38
N LEU A 100 -20.88 -10.84 9.34
CA LEU A 100 -20.77 -10.27 7.98
C LEU A 100 -21.11 -8.77 7.98
N ASN A 101 -22.12 -8.36 8.75
CA ASN A 101 -22.49 -6.96 8.90
C ASN A 101 -21.31 -6.13 9.44
N ASN A 102 -20.64 -6.59 10.51
CA ASN A 102 -19.50 -5.90 11.08
C ASN A 102 -18.28 -5.84 10.13
N PHE A 103 -18.08 -6.84 9.27
CA PHE A 103 -17.07 -6.75 8.21
C PHE A 103 -17.43 -5.73 7.12
N MET A 104 -18.71 -5.52 6.82
CA MET A 104 -19.16 -4.54 5.82
C MET A 104 -19.14 -3.10 6.33
N VAL A 105 -19.49 -2.88 7.60
CA VAL A 105 -19.61 -1.52 8.18
C VAL A 105 -18.43 -1.11 9.07
N GLY A 106 -17.62 -2.08 9.49
CA GLY A 106 -16.47 -1.87 10.37
C GLY A 106 -15.19 -1.46 9.61
N PRO A 107 -14.03 -1.54 10.28
CA PRO A 107 -12.75 -1.28 9.63
C PRO A 107 -12.52 -2.23 8.44
N PRO A 108 -12.15 -1.71 7.26
CA PRO A 108 -12.05 -2.54 6.06
C PRO A 108 -10.78 -3.40 6.11
N VAL A 109 -10.90 -4.72 6.28
CA VAL A 109 -9.74 -5.64 6.38
C VAL A 109 -9.02 -5.81 5.04
N ALA A 110 -9.76 -5.77 3.93
CA ALA A 110 -9.21 -6.01 2.59
C ALA A 110 -8.24 -4.90 2.14
N LEU A 111 -8.46 -3.66 2.58
CA LEU A 111 -7.64 -2.53 2.13
C LEU A 111 -6.18 -2.57 2.62
N PRO A 112 -5.88 -2.78 3.92
CA PRO A 112 -4.50 -2.96 4.36
C PRO A 112 -3.86 -4.23 3.78
N LEU A 113 -4.65 -5.28 3.50
CA LEU A 113 -4.13 -6.46 2.79
C LEU A 113 -3.72 -6.13 1.35
N LEU A 114 -4.48 -5.27 0.66
CA LEU A 114 -4.11 -4.74 -0.65
C LEU A 114 -2.81 -3.92 -0.58
N VAL A 115 -2.61 -3.12 0.47
CA VAL A 115 -1.33 -2.40 0.68
C VAL A 115 -0.16 -3.39 0.80
N SER A 116 -0.34 -4.50 1.52
CA SER A 116 0.68 -5.55 1.62
C SER A 116 0.96 -6.19 0.25
N ALA A 117 -0.08 -6.47 -0.54
CA ALA A 117 0.06 -7.00 -1.90
C ALA A 117 0.79 -6.04 -2.86
N LEU A 118 0.56 -4.72 -2.75
CA LEU A 118 1.29 -3.71 -3.52
C LEU A 118 2.76 -3.64 -3.09
N GLY A 119 3.05 -3.79 -1.79
CA GLY A 119 4.40 -3.96 -1.29
C GLY A 119 5.10 -5.17 -1.92
N ALA A 120 4.46 -6.34 -1.91
CA ALA A 120 4.98 -7.54 -2.56
C ALA A 120 5.21 -7.34 -4.07
N LEU A 121 4.27 -6.69 -4.77
CA LEU A 121 4.39 -6.39 -6.20
C LEU A 121 5.61 -5.51 -6.51
N GLY A 122 5.91 -4.52 -5.66
CA GLY A 122 7.11 -3.69 -5.83
C GLY A 122 8.41 -4.47 -5.64
N LEU A 123 8.46 -5.40 -4.68
CA LEU A 123 9.61 -6.30 -4.53
C LEU A 123 9.77 -7.23 -5.74
N ILE A 124 8.67 -7.78 -6.26
CA ILE A 124 8.65 -8.61 -7.48
C ILE A 124 9.18 -7.80 -8.68
N ALA A 125 8.72 -6.56 -8.84
CA ALA A 125 9.13 -5.70 -9.94
C ALA A 125 10.63 -5.39 -9.92
N VAL A 126 11.24 -5.28 -8.73
CA VAL A 126 12.68 -5.03 -8.60
C VAL A 126 13.53 -6.29 -8.70
N TYR A 127 13.11 -7.41 -8.09
CA TYR A 127 13.98 -8.59 -7.96
C TYR A 127 13.72 -9.71 -8.98
N LEU A 128 12.53 -9.75 -9.58
CA LEU A 128 12.15 -10.84 -10.50
C LEU A 128 11.98 -10.36 -11.94
N MET A 129 12.06 -9.06 -12.19
CA MET A 129 11.94 -8.47 -13.53
C MET A 129 13.15 -7.62 -13.95
N ASP A 130 14.18 -7.52 -13.11
CA ASP A 130 15.51 -6.99 -13.51
C ASP A 130 16.41 -8.07 -14.12
#